data_AF-A0A1Z4R2V7-F1
#
_entry.id   AF-A0A1Z4R2V7-F1
#
_cell.length_a   1.000
_cell.length_b   1.000
_cell.length_c   1.000
_cell.angle_alpha   90.00
_cell.angle_beta   90.00
_cell.angle_gamma   90.00
#
_symmetry.space_group_name_H-M   'P 1'
#
loop_
_entity.id
_entity.type
_entity.pdbx_description
1 polymer ?
#
loop_
_entity_poly.entity_id
_entity_poly.type
_entity_poly.pdbx_seq_one_letter_code
_entity_poly.pdbx_strand_id
1 'polypeptide(L)'
;MSQTKSGADTNALIRPLRSLCGLTQEQFAAKLGVTLVTVNRWENYRAKPMPLAFRQLKALLVEISQSEIEADQVIAYRLLEQYFPN
;
A
#
# COMPACT_ATOMS: atom_id res chain seq x y z
N MET A 1 -19.24 -15.13 -14.34
CA MET A 1 -18.50 -14.91 -13.08
C MET A 1 -17.36 -13.96 -13.39
N SER A 2 -17.59 -12.69 -13.07
CA SER A 2 -16.92 -11.55 -13.69
C SER A 2 -15.45 -11.46 -13.27
N GLN A 3 -14.56 -11.61 -14.26
CA GLN A 3 -13.20 -11.10 -14.17
C GLN A 3 -13.27 -9.58 -14.36
N THR A 4 -13.24 -8.82 -13.27
CA THR A 4 -12.97 -7.38 -13.33
C THR A 4 -11.49 -7.18 -13.65
N LYS A 5 -11.19 -7.03 -14.94
CA LYS A 5 -9.92 -6.47 -15.42
C LYS A 5 -9.84 -5.00 -14.98
N SER A 6 -9.20 -4.75 -13.85
CA SER A 6 -8.59 -3.46 -13.50
C SER A 6 -7.41 -3.79 -12.58
N GLY A 7 -6.33 -4.31 -13.18
CA GLY A 7 -5.50 -5.34 -12.55
C GLY A 7 -4.12 -4.91 -12.07
N ALA A 8 -3.95 -3.75 -11.43
CA ALA A 8 -2.70 -3.53 -10.69
C ALA A 8 -2.66 -4.52 -9.52
N ASP A 9 -1.67 -5.43 -9.50
CA ASP A 9 -1.52 -6.36 -8.38
C ASP A 9 -1.28 -5.55 -7.10
N THR A 10 -2.21 -5.61 -6.15
CA THR A 10 -2.16 -4.87 -4.88
C THR A 10 -0.89 -5.14 -4.08
N ASN A 11 -0.21 -6.26 -4.36
CA ASN A 11 1.11 -6.60 -3.86
C ASN A 11 2.19 -5.60 -4.29
N ALA A 12 2.11 -5.10 -5.52
CA ALA A 12 3.05 -4.14 -6.07
C ALA A 12 2.98 -2.78 -5.38
N LEU A 13 1.89 -2.47 -4.65
CA LEU A 13 1.75 -1.25 -3.85
C LEU A 13 2.56 -1.30 -2.53
N ILE A 14 2.77 -2.48 -1.96
CA ILE A 14 3.27 -2.62 -0.58
C ILE A 14 4.66 -2.02 -0.41
N ARG A 15 5.59 -2.38 -1.31
CA ARG A 15 6.97 -1.92 -1.23
C ARG A 15 7.11 -0.42 -1.51
N PRO A 16 6.48 0.17 -2.56
CA PRO A 16 6.46 1.61 -2.76
C PRO A 16 5.90 2.39 -1.56
N LEU A 17 4.75 1.97 -1.02
CA LEU A 17 4.14 2.66 0.13
C LEU A 17 5.01 2.57 1.38
N ARG A 18 5.61 1.41 1.64
CA ARG A 18 6.56 1.26 2.75
C ARG A 18 7.80 2.15 2.59
N SER A 19 8.37 2.19 1.39
CA SER A 19 9.53 3.05 1.09
C SER A 19 9.18 4.53 1.24
N LEU A 20 7.98 4.93 0.81
CA LEU A 20 7.47 6.30 1.00
C LEU A 20 7.37 6.68 2.48
N CYS A 21 7.03 5.73 3.35
CA CYS A 21 7.02 5.96 4.80
C CYS A 21 8.41 5.92 5.46
N GLY A 22 9.48 5.55 4.72
CA GLY A 22 10.82 5.35 5.28
C GLY A 22 10.91 4.18 6.28
N LEU A 23 9.99 3.20 6.21
CA LEU A 23 9.86 2.14 7.22
C LEU A 23 10.53 0.82 6.80
N THR A 24 11.05 0.10 7.80
CA THR A 24 11.38 -1.33 7.65
C THR A 24 10.10 -2.16 7.49
N GLN A 25 10.23 -3.41 7.01
CA GLN A 25 9.06 -4.30 6.90
C GLN A 25 8.39 -4.54 8.26
N GLU A 26 9.16 -4.58 9.35
CA GLU A 26 8.66 -4.80 10.70
C GLU A 26 7.88 -3.59 11.21
N GLN A 27 8.42 -2.38 11.06
CA GLN A 27 7.72 -1.14 11.42
C GLN A 27 6.45 -0.95 10.58
N PHE A 28 6.50 -1.27 9.29
CA PHE A 28 5.34 -1.19 8.41
C PHE A 28 4.26 -2.20 8.81
N ALA A 29 4.66 -3.43 9.16
CA ALA A 29 3.76 -4.45 9.66
C ALA A 29 3.08 -4.01 10.96
N ALA A 30 3.84 -3.46 11.91
CA ALA A 30 3.31 -2.90 13.16
C ALA A 30 2.30 -1.78 12.90
N LYS A 31 2.60 -0.84 11.98
CA LYS A 31 1.68 0.25 11.59
C LYS A 31 0.36 -0.26 10.99
N LEU A 32 0.40 -1.39 10.27
CA LEU A 32 -0.79 -2.01 9.68
C LEU A 32 -1.48 -3.02 10.62
N GLY A 33 -0.92 -3.33 11.80
CA GLY A 33 -1.46 -4.34 12.71
C GLY A 33 -1.33 -5.77 12.18
N VAL A 34 -0.32 -6.05 11.36
CA VAL A 34 -0.03 -7.39 10.82
C VAL A 34 1.40 -7.83 11.20
N THR A 35 1.77 -9.06 10.86
CA THR A 35 3.12 -9.57 11.14
C THR A 35 4.12 -9.23 10.04
N LEU A 36 5.41 -9.17 10.38
CA LEU A 36 6.51 -9.07 9.41
C LEU A 36 6.39 -10.13 8.30
N VAL A 37 6.07 -11.38 8.66
CA VAL A 37 5.87 -12.49 7.70
C VAL A 37 4.76 -12.17 6.70
N THR A 38 3.69 -11.50 7.15
CA THR A 38 2.58 -11.10 6.28
C THR A 38 3.02 -10.07 5.24
N VAL A 39 3.70 -9.00 5.68
CA VAL A 39 4.27 -7.99 4.78
C VAL A 39 5.28 -8.62 3.82
N ASN A 40 6.16 -9.48 4.31
CA ASN A 40 7.15 -10.18 3.49
C ASN A 40 6.49 -11.04 2.39
N ARG A 41 5.42 -11.77 2.72
CA ARG A 41 4.65 -12.53 1.73
C ARG A 41 3.97 -11.63 0.71
N TRP A 42 3.47 -10.47 1.11
CA TRP A 42 2.88 -9.51 0.17
C TRP A 42 3.92 -8.93 -0.78
N GLU A 43 5.07 -8.46 -0.27
CA GLU A 43 6.14 -7.87 -1.09
C GLU A 43 6.76 -8.87 -2.07
N ASN A 44 6.72 -10.17 -1.74
CA ASN A 44 7.22 -11.24 -2.61
C ASN A 44 6.11 -11.93 -3.44
N TYR A 45 4.94 -11.31 -3.57
CA TYR A 45 3.82 -11.83 -4.38
C TYR A 45 3.35 -13.25 -3.98
N ARG A 46 3.61 -13.68 -2.73
CA ARG A 46 3.23 -15.00 -2.20
C ARG A 46 1.82 -15.04 -1.62
N ALA A 47 1.22 -13.88 -1.31
CA ALA A 47 -0.15 -13.73 -0.84
C ALA A 47 -0.64 -12.32 -1.13
N LYS A 48 -1.93 -12.10 -1.34
CA LYS A 48 -2.48 -10.74 -1.52
C LYS A 48 -2.93 -10.12 -0.19
N PRO A 49 -2.86 -8.79 -0.01
CA PRO A 49 -3.50 -8.11 1.10
C PRO A 49 -5.00 -8.40 1.12
N MET A 50 -5.53 -8.71 2.30
CA MET A 50 -6.97 -8.87 2.49
C MET A 50 -7.71 -7.52 2.43
N PRO A 51 -9.04 -7.49 2.21
CA PRO A 51 -9.79 -6.24 2.06
C PRO A 51 -9.60 -5.23 3.20
N LEU A 52 -9.46 -5.71 4.45
CA LEU A 52 -9.19 -4.84 5.60
C LEU A 52 -7.82 -4.16 5.49
N ALA A 53 -6.76 -4.95 5.19
CA ALA A 53 -5.42 -4.42 4.96
C ALA A 53 -5.42 -3.44 3.78
N PHE A 54 -6.18 -3.72 2.73
CA PHE A 54 -6.28 -2.82 1.57
C PHE A 54 -6.90 -1.46 1.94
N ARG A 55 -7.90 -1.44 2.84
CA ARG A 55 -8.44 -0.17 3.38
C ARG A 55 -7.39 0.59 4.20
N GLN A 56 -6.59 -0.11 5.01
CA GLN A 56 -5.52 0.53 5.78
C GLN A 56 -4.42 1.12 4.88
N LEU A 57 -4.04 0.41 3.80
CA LEU A 57 -3.11 0.91 2.79
C LEU A 57 -3.64 2.18 2.10
N LYS A 58 -4.94 2.19 1.75
CA LYS A 58 -5.59 3.39 1.19
C LYS A 58 -5.56 4.55 2.18
N ALA A 59 -5.95 4.31 3.42
CA ALA A 59 -5.98 5.34 4.46
C ALA A 59 -4.61 5.98 4.67
N LEU A 60 -3.55 5.16 4.70
CA LEU A 60 -2.18 5.64 4.83
C LEU A 60 -1.75 6.50 3.63
N LEU A 61 -2.11 6.12 2.41
CA LEU A 61 -1.85 6.97 1.24
C LEU A 61 -2.59 8.31 1.29
N VAL A 62 -3.84 8.32 1.77
CA VAL A 62 -4.61 9.56 1.93
C VAL A 62 -3.94 10.46 2.97
N GLU A 63 -3.48 9.90 4.10
CA GLU A 63 -2.72 10.64 5.11
C GLU A 63 -1.46 11.28 4.51
N ILE A 64 -0.67 10.52 3.74
CA ILE A 64 0.56 11.04 3.12
C ILE A 64 0.26 12.07 2.02
N SER A 65 -0.85 11.93 1.29
CA SER A 65 -1.27 12.92 0.29
C SER A 65 -1.61 14.30 0.89
N GLN A 66 -1.77 14.37 2.21
CA GLN A 66 -2.03 15.58 2.98
C GLN A 66 -0.77 16.06 3.74
N SER A 67 0.39 15.42 3.53
CA SER A 67 1.67 15.84 4.11
C SER A 67 2.13 17.19 3.57
N GLU A 68 2.86 17.95 4.39
CA GLU A 68 3.52 19.21 3.99
C GLU A 68 4.71 18.97 3.04
N ILE A 69 5.22 17.74 2.98
CA ILE A 69 6.32 17.36 2.09
C ILE A 69 5.77 17.11 0.68
N GLU A 70 6.02 18.06 -0.23
CA GLU A 70 5.53 18.03 -1.62
C GLU A 70 5.91 16.74 -2.37
N ALA A 71 7.14 16.25 -2.18
CA ALA A 71 7.59 15.02 -2.82
C ALA A 71 6.74 13.81 -2.40
N ASP A 72 6.44 13.69 -1.11
CA ASP A 72 5.66 12.58 -0.58
C ASP A 72 4.20 12.66 -1.04
N GLN A 73 3.65 13.88 -1.05
CA GLN A 73 2.32 14.17 -1.55
C GLN A 73 2.16 13.73 -3.01
N VAL A 74 3.08 14.13 -3.90
CA VAL A 74 3.03 13.79 -5.33
C VAL A 74 3.10 12.27 -5.55
N ILE A 75 3.97 11.57 -4.81
CA ILE A 75 4.09 10.12 -4.90
C ILE A 75 2.80 9.45 -4.39
N ALA A 76 2.24 9.92 -3.27
CA ALA A 76 1.02 9.38 -2.71
C ALA A 76 -0.18 9.52 -3.68
N TYR A 77 -0.35 10.69 -4.31
CA TYR A 77 -1.40 10.88 -5.32
C TYR A 77 -1.24 9.95 -6.52
N ARG A 78 -0.02 9.76 -7.03
CA ARG A 78 0.24 8.80 -8.12
C ARG A 78 -0.16 7.38 -7.72
N LEU A 79 0.19 6.95 -6.51
CA LEU A 79 -0.15 5.63 -6.01
C LEU A 79 -1.67 5.47 -5.77
N LEU A 80 -2.36 6.54 -5.33
CA LEU A 80 -3.83 6.54 -5.20
C LEU A 80 -4.50 6.33 -6.56
N GLU A 81 -4.10 7.09 -7.58
CA GLU A 81 -4.62 6.98 -8.95
C GLU A 81 -4.39 5.57 -9.53
N GLN A 82 -3.21 4.99 -9.31
CA GLN A 82 -2.84 3.70 -9.88
C GLN A 82 -3.56 2.51 -9.22
N TYR A 83 -3.75 2.53 -7.90
CA TYR A 83 -4.23 1.36 -7.15
C TYR A 83 -5.64 1.50 -6.58
N PHE A 84 -6.19 2.72 -6.53
CA PHE A 84 -7.52 3.00 -6.01
C PHE A 84 -8.31 3.92 -6.96
N PRO A 85 -8.50 3.52 -8.24
CA PRO A 85 -9.26 4.31 -9.19
C PRO A 85 -10.72 4.46 -8.73
N ASN A 86 -11.30 5.63 -9.00
CA ASN A 86 -12.71 5.94 -8.72
C ASN A 86 -13.67 5.22 -9.69
#